data_AF-A0A4V2AN53-F1
#
_entry.id   AF-A0A4V2AN53-F1
#
_cell.length_a   1.000
_cell.length_b   1.000
_cell.length_c   1.000
_cell.angle_alpha   90.00
_cell.angle_beta   90.00
_cell.angle_gamma   90.00
#
_symmetry.space_group_name_H-M   'P 1'
#
loop_
_entity.id
_entity.type
_entity.pdbx_description
1 polymer ?
#
loop_
_entity_poly.entity_id
_entity_poly.type
_entity_poly.pdbx_seq_one_letter_code
_entity_poly.pdbx_strand_id
1 'polypeptide(L)' 'MNKSFDFGMIGIGVMGSNLLLNMADNGFSVIGYDLKQERADKLEKAATEGTV' A
#
# COMPACT_ATOMS: atom_id res chain seq x y z
N MET A 1 -20.00 3.35 0.44
CA MET A 1 -19.42 2.13 -0.15
C MET A 1 -18.14 1.84 0.62
N ASN A 2 -18.07 0.73 1.35
CA ASN A 2 -16.85 0.31 2.02
C ASN A 2 -15.98 -0.39 0.99
N LYS A 3 -14.82 0.19 0.62
CA LYS A 3 -13.81 -0.52 -0.14
C LYS A 3 -13.22 -1.60 0.78
N SER A 4 -13.43 -2.86 0.43
CA SER A 4 -12.72 -3.97 1.06
C SER A 4 -11.33 -4.08 0.42
N PHE A 5 -10.32 -4.25 1.27
CA PHE A 5 -8.96 -4.58 0.87
C PHE A 5 -8.66 -5.97 1.41
N ASP A 6 -7.88 -6.76 0.67
CA ASP A 6 -7.47 -8.10 1.06
C ASP A 6 -6.42 -8.05 2.17
N PHE A 7 -5.54 -7.05 2.14
CA PHE A 7 -4.48 -6.86 3.12
C PHE A 7 -4.41 -5.43 3.64
N GLY A 8 -4.23 -5.30 4.95
CA GLY A 8 -3.97 -4.02 5.61
C GLY A 8 -2.68 -4.08 6.39
N MET A 9 -1.84 -3.05 6.26
CA MET A 9 -0.60 -2.92 7.04
C MET A 9 -0.50 -1.57 7.73
N ILE A 10 -0.18 -1.64 9.02
CA ILE A 10 0.15 -0.49 9.86
C ILE A 10 1.67 -0.47 10.04
N GLY A 11 2.31 0.60 9.55
CA GLY A 11 3.76 0.76 9.52
C GLY A 11 4.37 0.49 8.14
N ILE A 12 4.08 1.36 7.17
CA ILE A 12 4.65 1.32 5.81
C ILE A 12 6.02 2.01 5.74
N GLY A 13 6.96 1.54 6.56
CA GLY A 13 8.39 1.80 6.33
C GLY A 13 8.87 1.14 5.03
N VAL A 14 10.15 1.32 4.66
CA VAL A 14 10.69 0.85 3.36
C VAL A 14 10.38 -0.63 3.05
N MET A 15 10.51 -1.51 4.06
CA MET A 15 10.16 -2.94 3.87
C MET A 15 8.65 -3.16 3.71
N GLY A 16 7.84 -2.46 4.52
CA GLY A 16 6.39 -2.58 4.46
C GLY A 16 5.84 -2.09 3.11
N SER A 17 6.30 -0.94 2.63
CA SER A 17 5.92 -0.44 1.31
C SER A 17 6.26 -1.42 0.20
N ASN A 18 7.45 -2.03 0.23
CA ASN A 18 7.84 -3.02 -0.79
C ASN A 18 6.96 -4.27 -0.76
N LEU A 19 6.56 -4.73 0.42
CA LEU A 19 5.66 -5.88 0.55
C LEU A 19 4.27 -5.58 -0.02
N LEU A 20 3.71 -4.40 0.29
CA LEU A 20 2.41 -4.01 -0.26
C LEU A 20 2.45 -3.86 -1.77
N LEU A 21 3.49 -3.23 -2.32
CA LEU A 21 3.65 -3.10 -3.77
C LEU A 21 3.73 -4.48 -4.42
N ASN A 22 4.48 -5.42 -3.83
CA ASN A 22 4.55 -6.78 -4.34
C ASN A 22 3.18 -7.49 -4.30
N MET A 23 2.40 -7.31 -3.23
CA MET A 23 1.04 -7.87 -3.13
C MET A 23 0.10 -7.24 -4.17
N ALA A 24 0.19 -5.93 -4.36
CA ALA A 24 -0.59 -5.18 -5.34
C ALA A 24 -0.27 -5.63 -6.78
N ASP A 25 1.02 -5.84 -7.09
CA ASP A 25 1.47 -6.39 -8.37
C ASP A 25 0.95 -7.82 -8.63
N ASN A 26 0.69 -8.59 -7.56
CA ASN A 26 0.09 -9.93 -7.63
C ASN A 26 -1.45 -9.90 -7.67
N GLY A 27 -2.06 -8.71 -7.77
CA GLY A 27 -3.50 -8.55 -7.95
C GLY A 27 -4.31 -8.57 -6.65
N PHE A 28 -3.68 -8.40 -5.49
CA PHE A 28 -4.37 -8.25 -4.22
C PHE A 28 -4.61 -6.78 -3.90
N SER A 29 -5.80 -6.46 -3.40
CA SER A 29 -6.08 -5.12 -2.94
C SER A 29 -5.47 -4.87 -1.58
N VAL A 30 -4.65 -3.83 -1.47
CA VAL A 30 -3.88 -3.56 -0.26
C VAL A 30 -4.06 -2.14 0.26
N ILE A 31 -4.05 -1.98 1.58
CA ILE A 31 -4.08 -0.68 2.25
C ILE A 31 -2.91 -0.53 3.22
N GLY A 32 -2.24 0.61 3.16
CA GLY A 32 -1.14 0.97 4.04
C GLY A 32 -1.47 2.18 4.91
N TYR A 33 -1.05 2.14 6.17
CA TYR A 33 -1.13 3.27 7.09
C TYR A 33 0.19 3.48 7.82
N ASP A 34 0.64 4.73 7.97
CA ASP A 34 1.78 5.10 8.81
C ASP A 34 1.52 6.47 9.45
N LEU A 35 2.16 6.72 10.59
CA LEU A 35 2.09 7.99 11.30
C LEU A 35 2.74 9.12 10.51
N LYS A 36 3.74 8.82 9.68
CA LYS A 36 4.44 9.79 8.84
C LYS A 36 3.81 9.83 7.47
N GLN A 37 3.14 10.94 7.16
CA GLN A 37 2.50 11.17 5.87
C GLN A 37 3.45 10.98 4.68
N GLU A 38 4.72 11.39 4.82
CA GLU A 38 5.75 11.19 3.78
C GLU A 38 5.88 9.72 3.33
N ARG A 39 5.61 8.75 4.22
CA ARG A 39 5.67 7.32 3.87
C ARG A 39 4.45 6.87 3.09
N ALA A 40 3.27 7.38 3.43
CA ALA A 40 2.07 7.17 2.63
C ALA A 40 2.24 7.77 1.23
N ASP A 41 2.74 9.01 1.14
CA ASP A 41 2.98 9.67 -0.15
C ASP A 41 3.99 8.90 -1.02
N LYS A 42 5.03 8.32 -0.41
CA LYS A 42 6.01 7.48 -1.12
C LYS A 42 5.38 6.19 -1.64
N LEU A 43 4.52 5.56 -0.85
CA LEU A 43 3.80 4.37 -1.27
C LEU A 43 2.86 4.68 -2.45
N GLU A 44 2.08 5.76 -2.36
CA GLU A 44 1.18 6.19 -3.44
C GLU A 44 1.94 6.55 -4.72
N LYS A 45 3.10 7.19 -4.62
CA LYS A 45 3.95 7.50 -5.79
C LYS A 45 4.60 6.25 -6.41
N ALA A 46 4.85 5.23 -5.61
CA ALA A 46 5.47 3.99 -6.07
C ALA A 46 4.43 3.00 -6.63
N ALA A 47 3.14 3.19 -6.33
CA ALA A 47 2.06 2.42 -6.91
C ALA A 47 1.91 2.77 -8.41
N THR A 48 1.79 1.74 -9.25
CA THR A 48 1.58 1.86 -10.69
C THR A 48 0.11 2.09 -11.04
N GLU A 49 -0.18 2.82 -12.12
CA GLU A 49 -1.56 3.02 -12.59
C GLU A 49 -2.27 1.68 -12.81
N GLY A 50 -3.28 1.39 -11.98
CA GLY A 50 -4.06 0.14 -12.05
C GLY A 50 -3.94 -0.77 -10.81
N THR A 51 -3.07 -0.45 -9.85
CA THR A 51 -3.10 -1.10 -8.52
C THR A 51 -4.22 -0.49 -7.67
N VAL A 52 -5.16 -1.33 -7.20
CA VAL A 52 -6.37 -0.93 -6.45
C VAL A 52 -6.38 -1.45 -5.04
#